data_AF-A0A9P4LII3-F1
#
_entry.id   AF-A0A9P4LII3-F1
#
_cell.length_a   1.000
_cell.length_b   1.000
_cell.length_c   1.000
_cell.angle_alpha   90.00
_cell.angle_beta   90.00
_cell.angle_gamma   90.00
#
_symmetry.space_group_name_H-M   'P 1'
#
loop_
_entity.id
_entity.type
_entity.pdbx_description
1 polymer ?
#
loop_
_entity_poly.entity_id
_entity_poly.type
_entity_poly.pdbx_seq_one_letter_code
_entity_poly.pdbx_strand_id
1 'polypeptide(L)'
;MHFPQYQSAFAAALLLSAPGAQALPAVLSSAISTVKSTVEARGFNGMGPVMLFLAVKEYLQDQNAYDPSVPDKCNLYVETTSGANCRTLINCKMDDKSYEALPGWNVCYLGGRQYFTRPEIGDFSIQFTKAGGVDGNKEDGLHNPVFQFANLNNWEPMNVQDILDNSKGQHGNLCKKTHVIGTETISWECGIPKIGTAAFGLSIFKPVDPAPGFTPGWCTMHVVQNQRNEYGIGADYAFDVIIYDAAKKIIGLVQRASIDANTKTLSVTSHLPWTVDIAAKGGDFDPVVFKYGSQTWQDNDKNHQSTFGNGPEHGYEYGNREGDMGFTC
;
A
#
# COMPACT_ATOMS: atom_id res chain seq x y z
N MET A 1 -8.55 50.66 32.51
CA MET A 1 -8.23 49.23 32.30
C MET A 1 -7.24 49.18 31.14
N HIS A 2 -5.97 49.46 31.39
CA HIS A 2 -4.88 48.46 31.48
C HIS A 2 -4.74 47.59 30.22
N PHE A 3 -3.88 48.06 29.32
CA PHE A 3 -3.18 47.27 28.30
C PHE A 3 -2.05 46.45 28.94
N PRO A 4 -1.63 45.33 28.33
CA PRO A 4 -0.25 44.91 28.37
C PRO A 4 0.46 45.18 27.03
N GLN A 5 1.57 45.90 27.13
CA GLN A 5 2.60 46.03 26.11
C GLN A 5 3.47 44.75 26.12
N TYR A 6 3.73 44.16 24.96
CA TYR A 6 4.86 43.25 24.79
C TYR A 6 6.05 44.02 24.23
N GLN A 7 7.11 44.08 25.02
CA GLN A 7 8.40 44.64 24.65
C GLN A 7 9.19 43.65 23.80
N SER A 8 9.74 44.17 22.70
CA SER A 8 10.83 43.59 21.93
C SER A 8 12.16 44.02 22.55
N ALA A 9 13.11 43.09 22.68
CA ALA A 9 14.51 43.41 22.93
C ALA A 9 15.48 42.41 22.26
N PHE A 10 16.34 43.02 21.45
CA PHE A 10 17.59 42.62 20.80
C PHE A 10 18.53 41.64 21.55
N ALA A 11 19.26 40.83 20.77
CA ALA A 11 20.74 40.80 20.66
C ALA A 11 21.15 39.61 19.77
N ALA A 12 21.64 39.83 18.54
CA ALA A 12 23.03 40.14 18.17
C ALA A 12 24.01 38.97 18.40
N ALA A 13 24.61 38.56 17.28
CA ALA A 13 25.49 37.42 17.06
C ALA A 13 26.85 37.52 17.77
N LEU A 14 27.46 36.36 18.05
CA LEU A 14 28.92 36.24 18.13
C LEU A 14 29.40 34.88 17.59
N LEU A 15 30.19 34.93 16.53
CA LEU A 15 31.03 33.86 16.00
C LEU A 15 32.24 33.66 16.93
N LEU A 16 32.54 32.40 17.28
CA LEU A 16 33.87 31.98 17.75
C LEU A 16 34.19 30.59 17.20
N SER A 17 35.26 30.53 16.42
CA SER A 17 35.91 29.34 15.86
C SER A 17 36.85 28.68 16.88
N ALA A 18 36.91 27.34 16.92
CA ALA A 18 38.15 26.61 17.25
C ALA A 18 38.10 25.12 16.80
N PRO A 19 39.24 24.53 16.37
CA PRO A 19 39.37 23.17 15.84
C PRO A 19 39.84 22.16 16.90
N GLY A 20 39.50 20.88 16.74
CA GLY A 20 40.06 19.80 17.55
C GLY A 20 39.54 18.42 17.17
N ALA A 21 40.29 17.69 16.36
CA ALA A 21 40.06 16.28 16.06
C ALA A 21 40.52 15.41 17.24
N GLN A 22 39.65 14.53 17.73
CA GLN A 22 40.03 13.41 18.60
C GLN A 22 39.63 12.09 17.92
N ALA A 23 40.57 11.15 17.93
CA ALA A 23 40.47 9.84 17.30
C ALA A 23 39.46 8.93 18.01
N LEU A 24 38.69 8.18 17.22
CA LEU A 24 37.81 7.10 17.69
C LEU A 24 38.63 5.81 17.95
N PRO A 25 38.32 5.04 19.01
CA PRO A 25 39.06 3.84 19.37
C PRO A 25 38.73 2.62 18.50
N ALA A 26 39.76 1.81 18.27
CA ALA A 26 39.84 0.64 17.39
C ALA A 26 39.06 -0.61 17.87
N VAL A 27 37.79 -0.46 18.26
CA VAL A 27 36.94 -1.60 18.70
C VAL A 27 35.96 -2.07 17.61
N LEU A 28 35.91 -1.40 16.45
CA LEU A 28 35.00 -1.77 15.36
C LEU A 28 35.58 -2.73 14.31
N SER A 29 36.86 -3.12 14.41
CA SER A 29 37.53 -3.89 13.35
C SER A 29 37.22 -5.40 13.39
N SER A 30 36.97 -5.97 14.57
CA SER A 30 36.72 -7.41 14.71
C SER A 30 35.28 -7.84 14.41
N ALA A 31 34.31 -6.93 14.45
CA ALA A 31 32.92 -7.21 14.07
C ALA A 31 32.71 -7.20 12.53
N ILE A 32 33.62 -6.57 11.78
CA ILE A 32 33.49 -6.39 10.32
C ILE A 32 33.93 -7.65 9.54
N SER A 33 34.82 -8.48 10.09
CA SER A 33 35.31 -9.66 9.36
C SER A 33 34.32 -10.84 9.37
N THR A 34 33.44 -10.94 10.38
CA THR A 34 32.45 -12.04 10.47
C THR A 34 31.18 -11.79 9.67
N VAL A 35 30.86 -10.53 9.36
CA VAL A 35 29.69 -10.16 8.53
C VAL A 35 29.98 -10.34 7.03
N LYS A 36 31.25 -10.21 6.63
CA LYS A 36 31.64 -10.22 5.21
C LYS A 36 31.37 -11.55 4.50
N SER A 37 31.59 -12.69 5.16
CA SER A 37 31.43 -14.01 4.52
C SER A 37 29.98 -14.47 4.34
N THR A 38 29.02 -13.85 5.06
CA THR A 38 27.59 -14.21 4.92
C THR A 38 26.88 -13.32 3.88
N VAL A 39 27.42 -12.13 3.62
CA VAL A 39 26.88 -11.17 2.64
C VAL A 39 27.34 -11.45 1.21
N GLU A 40 28.53 -12.03 1.02
CA GLU A 40 29.05 -12.40 -0.31
C GLU A 40 28.22 -13.52 -1.00
N ALA A 41 27.35 -14.23 -0.28
CA ALA A 41 26.53 -15.32 -0.83
C ALA A 41 25.23 -14.88 -1.54
N ARG A 42 24.83 -13.60 -1.51
CA ARG A 42 23.51 -13.16 -2.03
C ARG A 42 23.51 -12.10 -3.14
N GLY A 43 24.66 -11.80 -3.77
CA GLY A 43 24.66 -11.15 -5.09
C GLY A 43 24.13 -9.70 -5.16
N PHE A 44 24.01 -8.98 -4.04
CA PHE A 44 23.66 -7.56 -4.04
C PHE A 44 24.92 -6.70 -4.12
N ASN A 45 25.47 -6.55 -5.32
CA ASN A 45 26.58 -5.63 -5.57
C ASN A 45 26.11 -4.17 -5.45
N GLY A 46 26.48 -3.51 -4.35
CA GLY A 46 26.76 -2.07 -4.37
C GLY A 46 25.89 -1.12 -3.54
N MET A 47 24.81 -1.57 -2.90
CA MET A 47 24.05 -0.71 -1.98
C MET A 47 24.45 -0.97 -0.53
N GLY A 48 25.04 0.03 0.13
CA GLY A 48 25.40 -0.05 1.53
C GLY A 48 24.18 -0.16 2.46
N PRO A 49 24.32 -0.69 3.68
CA PRO A 49 23.22 -0.89 4.64
C PRO A 49 22.45 0.40 4.96
N VAL A 50 23.15 1.54 4.92
CA VAL A 50 22.56 2.88 5.13
C VAL A 50 21.67 3.29 3.95
N MET A 51 22.00 2.91 2.71
CA MET A 51 21.17 3.20 1.54
C MET A 51 19.93 2.30 1.49
N LEU A 52 20.04 1.04 1.94
CA LEU A 52 18.88 0.16 2.09
C LEU A 52 17.95 0.68 3.20
N PHE A 53 18.51 1.09 4.33
CA PHE A 53 17.76 1.71 5.43
C PHE A 53 17.10 3.04 5.02
N LEU A 54 17.79 3.87 4.24
CA LEU A 54 17.22 5.12 3.71
C LEU A 54 16.17 4.87 2.62
N ALA A 55 16.36 3.87 1.74
CA ALA A 55 15.36 3.50 0.74
C ALA A 55 14.10 2.89 1.39
N VAL A 56 14.25 2.08 2.43
CA VAL A 56 13.12 1.57 3.22
C VAL A 56 12.47 2.68 4.03
N LYS A 57 13.25 3.61 4.59
CA LYS A 57 12.71 4.78 5.29
C LYS A 57 12.02 5.76 4.35
N GLU A 58 12.51 5.99 3.13
CA GLU A 58 11.86 6.80 2.08
C GLU A 58 10.61 6.09 1.51
N TYR A 59 10.64 4.75 1.39
CA TYR A 59 9.50 3.92 1.01
C TYR A 59 8.38 3.95 2.07
N LEU A 60 8.74 3.96 3.36
CA LEU A 60 7.80 4.10 4.48
C LEU A 60 7.42 5.57 4.77
N GLN A 61 8.19 6.53 4.25
CA GLN A 61 7.88 7.96 4.25
C GLN A 61 7.19 8.41 2.96
N ASP A 62 6.80 7.49 2.06
CA ASP A 62 6.31 7.80 0.71
C ASP A 62 5.06 8.69 0.80
N GLN A 63 5.28 10.01 0.79
CA GLN A 63 4.23 10.99 1.04
C GLN A 63 3.18 11.00 -0.08
N ASN A 64 3.42 10.28 -1.18
CA ASN A 64 2.65 10.38 -2.40
C ASN A 64 2.51 9.01 -3.09
N ALA A 65 1.37 8.33 -2.91
CA ALA A 65 1.09 7.08 -3.63
C ALA A 65 1.13 7.24 -5.16
N TYR A 66 1.01 8.46 -5.65
CA TYR A 66 1.15 8.85 -7.06
C TYR A 66 2.59 9.19 -7.49
N ASP A 67 3.62 9.08 -6.64
CA ASP A 67 5.01 9.28 -7.06
C ASP A 67 5.43 8.16 -8.03
N PRO A 68 5.72 8.43 -9.31
CA PRO A 68 6.06 7.37 -10.25
C PRO A 68 7.29 6.57 -9.85
N SER A 69 8.23 7.11 -9.06
CA SER A 69 9.50 6.46 -8.74
C SER A 69 9.39 5.20 -7.87
N VAL A 70 8.23 4.92 -7.26
CA VAL A 70 8.10 3.78 -6.36
C VAL A 70 7.84 2.50 -7.15
N PRO A 71 8.58 1.42 -6.83
CA PRO A 71 8.39 0.13 -7.46
C PRO A 71 6.99 -0.43 -7.22
N ASP A 72 6.56 -1.29 -8.14
CA ASP A 72 5.36 -2.10 -7.99
C ASP A 72 4.01 -1.36 -7.89
N LYS A 73 3.98 -0.08 -8.33
CA LYS A 73 2.74 0.68 -8.52
C LYS A 73 2.58 1.23 -9.94
N CYS A 74 1.35 1.61 -10.23
CA CYS A 74 0.93 2.34 -11.40
C CYS A 74 0.22 3.61 -10.95
N ASN A 75 0.47 4.71 -11.64
CA ASN A 75 -0.26 5.94 -11.43
C ASN A 75 -1.39 6.05 -12.46
N LEU A 76 -2.63 6.08 -11.98
CA LEU A 76 -3.83 6.23 -12.79
C LEU A 76 -4.29 7.70 -12.74
N TYR A 77 -4.17 8.38 -13.88
CA TYR A 77 -4.65 9.75 -14.07
C TYR A 77 -5.99 9.73 -14.79
N VAL A 78 -6.97 10.41 -14.22
CA VAL A 78 -8.33 10.54 -14.77
C VAL A 78 -8.67 12.02 -14.82
N GLU A 79 -9.17 12.47 -15.96
CA GLU A 79 -9.52 13.87 -16.18
C GLU A 79 -10.88 13.97 -16.85
N THR A 80 -11.60 15.03 -16.50
CA THR A 80 -12.85 15.48 -17.10
C THR A 80 -12.73 16.96 -17.41
N THR A 81 -13.09 17.35 -18.63
CA THR A 81 -13.24 18.75 -19.02
C THR A 81 -14.68 19.03 -19.44
N SER A 82 -15.28 20.08 -18.85
CA SER A 82 -16.64 20.55 -19.16
C SER A 82 -17.73 19.48 -19.01
N GLY A 83 -17.48 18.44 -18.20
CA GLY A 83 -18.44 17.37 -17.94
C GLY A 83 -18.77 16.43 -19.11
N ALA A 84 -18.03 16.52 -20.22
CA ALA A 84 -18.29 15.73 -21.42
C ALA A 84 -17.03 15.14 -22.08
N ASN A 85 -15.84 15.58 -21.67
CA ASN A 85 -14.58 15.11 -22.23
C ASN A 85 -13.76 14.39 -21.16
N CYS A 86 -13.82 13.07 -21.17
CA CYS A 86 -13.10 12.24 -20.22
C CYS A 86 -11.83 11.67 -20.85
N ARG A 87 -10.75 11.69 -20.09
CA ARG A 87 -9.45 11.14 -20.48
C ARG A 87 -8.90 10.30 -19.34
N THR A 88 -8.29 9.17 -19.69
CA THR A 88 -7.55 8.36 -18.74
C THR A 88 -6.15 8.09 -19.26
N LEU A 89 -5.17 8.28 -18.39
CA LEU A 89 -3.78 7.98 -18.64
C LEU A 89 -3.27 7.05 -17.54
N ILE A 90 -2.29 6.21 -17.86
CA ILE A 90 -1.65 5.35 -16.88
C ILE A 90 -0.13 5.41 -17.02
N ASN A 91 0.57 5.33 -15.89
CA ASN A 91 2.02 5.22 -15.85
C ASN A 91 2.45 4.12 -14.89
N CYS A 92 3.05 3.04 -15.41
CA CYS A 92 3.52 1.89 -14.62
C CYS A 92 5.04 1.69 -14.70
N LYS A 93 5.76 2.54 -15.43
CA LYS A 93 7.16 2.32 -15.85
C LYS A 93 8.20 2.89 -14.88
N MET A 94 7.74 3.45 -13.77
CA MET A 94 8.57 4.17 -12.80
C MET A 94 9.36 5.34 -13.39
N ASP A 95 8.81 6.02 -14.40
CA ASP A 95 9.40 7.23 -14.95
C ASP A 95 8.44 8.40 -14.82
N ASP A 96 8.95 9.62 -14.73
CA ASP A 96 8.18 10.85 -14.59
C ASP A 96 7.56 11.33 -15.92
N LYS A 97 7.83 10.62 -17.03
CA LYS A 97 7.68 11.18 -18.38
C LYS A 97 6.73 10.42 -19.30
N SER A 98 6.29 9.21 -18.96
CA SER A 98 5.49 8.41 -19.89
C SER A 98 4.13 7.97 -19.32
N TYR A 99 3.20 8.93 -19.28
CA TYR A 99 1.80 8.58 -19.24
C TYR A 99 1.36 8.02 -20.60
N GLU A 100 0.87 6.79 -20.59
CA GLU A 100 0.24 6.17 -21.75
C GLU A 100 -1.25 6.51 -21.76
N ALA A 101 -1.75 7.02 -22.88
CA ALA A 101 -3.17 7.26 -23.04
C ALA A 101 -3.92 5.94 -23.22
N LEU A 102 -4.96 5.76 -22.40
CA LEU A 102 -5.89 4.64 -22.57
C LEU A 102 -6.89 4.95 -23.70
N PRO A 103 -7.61 3.92 -24.21
CA PRO A 103 -8.65 4.13 -25.20
C PRO A 103 -9.63 5.22 -24.78
N GLY A 104 -10.14 5.96 -25.77
CA GLY A 104 -11.10 7.04 -25.55
C GLY A 104 -12.36 6.54 -24.86
N TRP A 105 -12.98 7.42 -24.07
CA TRP A 105 -14.21 7.12 -23.35
C TRP A 105 -15.41 7.17 -24.31
N ASN A 106 -16.19 6.10 -24.38
CA ASN A 106 -17.48 6.10 -25.07
C ASN A 106 -18.67 6.38 -24.13
N VAL A 107 -18.43 6.46 -22.82
CA VAL A 107 -19.45 6.68 -21.78
C VAL A 107 -19.09 7.80 -20.80
N CYS A 108 -18.57 8.93 -21.31
CA CYS A 108 -18.27 10.11 -20.50
C CYS A 108 -19.54 10.92 -20.16
N TYR A 109 -20.34 10.40 -19.23
CA TYR A 109 -21.52 11.07 -18.68
C TYR A 109 -21.81 10.56 -17.26
N LEU A 110 -22.69 11.23 -16.52
CA LEU A 110 -23.06 10.86 -15.15
C LEU A 110 -23.60 9.42 -15.10
N GLY A 111 -22.97 8.57 -14.29
CA GLY A 111 -23.34 7.16 -14.17
C GLY A 111 -22.81 6.25 -15.28
N GLY A 112 -22.19 6.79 -16.34
CA GLY A 112 -21.51 6.01 -17.37
C GLY A 112 -20.27 5.31 -16.81
N ARG A 113 -20.17 4.00 -17.02
CA ARG A 113 -19.06 3.17 -16.51
C ARG A 113 -18.17 2.69 -17.65
N GLN A 114 -16.96 3.23 -17.74
CA GLN A 114 -15.96 2.88 -18.75
C GLN A 114 -15.09 1.74 -18.23
N TYR A 115 -14.86 0.72 -19.07
CA TYR A 115 -13.99 -0.41 -18.76
C TYR A 115 -12.66 -0.32 -19.50
N PHE A 116 -11.61 -0.83 -18.88
CA PHE A 116 -10.23 -0.87 -19.37
C PHE A 116 -9.58 -2.18 -18.98
N THR A 117 -8.55 -2.59 -19.73
CA THR A 117 -7.72 -3.74 -19.44
C THR A 117 -6.26 -3.34 -19.58
N ARG A 118 -5.43 -3.67 -18.57
CA ARG A 118 -3.99 -3.45 -18.57
C ARG A 118 -3.25 -4.67 -18.04
N PRO A 119 -2.13 -5.11 -18.65
CA PRO A 119 -1.35 -6.22 -18.13
C PRO A 119 -0.86 -6.02 -16.69
N GLU A 120 -0.61 -4.77 -16.30
CA GLU A 120 0.03 -4.44 -15.03
C GLU A 120 -0.94 -4.39 -13.85
N ILE A 121 -2.21 -4.02 -14.06
CA ILE A 121 -3.22 -3.84 -12.99
C ILE A 121 -4.50 -4.68 -13.21
N GLY A 122 -4.67 -5.25 -14.40
CA GLY A 122 -5.79 -6.11 -14.77
C GLY A 122 -6.95 -5.35 -15.39
N ASP A 123 -8.14 -5.95 -15.29
CA ASP A 123 -9.39 -5.30 -15.70
C ASP A 123 -9.85 -4.32 -14.63
N PHE A 124 -10.24 -3.14 -15.06
CA PHE A 124 -10.79 -2.12 -14.17
C PHE A 124 -11.79 -1.23 -14.88
N SER A 125 -12.49 -0.43 -14.10
CA SER A 125 -13.49 0.50 -14.61
C SER A 125 -13.54 1.77 -13.80
N ILE A 126 -13.99 2.83 -14.46
CA ILE A 126 -14.18 4.14 -13.87
C ILE A 126 -15.61 4.60 -14.14
N GLN A 127 -16.29 5.11 -13.11
CA GLN A 127 -17.62 5.69 -13.19
C GLN A 127 -17.66 7.01 -12.44
N PHE A 128 -18.19 8.07 -13.04
CA PHE A 128 -18.47 9.31 -12.33
C PHE A 128 -19.85 9.26 -11.69
N THR A 129 -19.94 9.60 -10.40
CA THR A 129 -21.19 9.49 -9.63
C THR A 129 -21.87 10.83 -9.36
N LYS A 130 -21.22 11.94 -9.71
CA LYS A 130 -21.79 13.28 -9.57
C LYS A 130 -21.41 14.18 -10.74
N ALA A 131 -22.19 15.23 -10.94
CA ALA A 131 -21.97 16.23 -11.98
C ALA A 131 -22.38 17.63 -11.51
N GLY A 132 -21.70 18.65 -12.03
CA GLY A 132 -22.04 20.05 -11.83
C GLY A 132 -23.41 20.42 -12.38
N GLY A 133 -24.11 21.31 -11.66
CA GLY A 133 -25.48 21.73 -12.01
C GLY A 133 -26.54 20.66 -11.73
N VAL A 134 -26.14 19.46 -11.33
CA VAL A 134 -27.03 18.37 -10.89
C VAL A 134 -27.02 18.32 -9.36
N ASP A 135 -28.17 18.05 -8.75
CA ASP A 135 -28.35 17.91 -7.29
C ASP A 135 -27.87 19.10 -6.44
N GLY A 136 -27.90 20.31 -7.03
CA GLY A 136 -27.45 21.53 -6.36
C GLY A 136 -25.94 21.67 -6.21
N ASN A 137 -25.16 20.79 -6.85
CA ASN A 137 -23.71 20.94 -6.87
C ASN A 137 -23.27 22.08 -7.80
N LYS A 138 -22.37 22.92 -7.29
CA LYS A 138 -21.80 24.07 -8.00
C LYS A 138 -20.41 23.80 -8.58
N GLU A 139 -19.82 22.63 -8.32
CA GLU A 139 -18.57 22.21 -8.94
C GLU A 139 -18.85 21.81 -10.39
N ASP A 140 -18.17 22.42 -11.36
CA ASP A 140 -18.38 22.14 -12.78
C ASP A 140 -17.89 20.74 -13.18
N GLY A 141 -18.48 20.17 -14.24
CA GLY A 141 -18.03 18.91 -14.84
C GLY A 141 -18.48 17.64 -14.10
N LEU A 142 -17.96 16.48 -14.53
CA LEU A 142 -18.16 15.20 -13.85
C LEU A 142 -17.19 15.10 -12.68
N HIS A 143 -17.60 14.56 -11.54
CA HIS A 143 -16.69 14.41 -10.40
C HIS A 143 -17.11 13.22 -9.51
N ASN A 144 -16.37 13.00 -8.42
CA ASN A 144 -16.48 11.83 -7.57
C ASN A 144 -16.35 10.51 -8.37
N PRO A 145 -15.17 10.25 -8.98
CA PRO A 145 -14.97 8.99 -9.66
C PRO A 145 -14.99 7.82 -8.66
N VAL A 146 -15.59 6.73 -9.09
CA VAL A 146 -15.53 5.42 -8.45
C VAL A 146 -14.67 4.53 -9.34
N PHE A 147 -13.60 4.00 -8.76
CA PHE A 147 -12.76 3.00 -9.41
C PHE A 147 -13.16 1.62 -8.94
N GLN A 148 -13.15 0.64 -9.83
CA GLN A 148 -13.37 -0.76 -9.48
C GLN A 148 -12.38 -1.60 -10.27
N PHE A 149 -11.72 -2.53 -9.61
CA PHE A 149 -10.75 -3.44 -10.22
C PHE A 149 -11.28 -4.87 -10.09
N ALA A 150 -11.24 -5.66 -11.15
CA ALA A 150 -11.70 -7.06 -11.11
C ALA A 150 -10.96 -7.87 -10.05
N ASN A 151 -9.67 -7.57 -9.89
CA ASN A 151 -8.73 -8.22 -8.98
C ASN A 151 -8.71 -7.64 -7.56
N LEU A 152 -9.63 -6.71 -7.25
CA LEU A 152 -9.82 -6.14 -5.91
C LEU A 152 -11.25 -6.44 -5.45
N ASN A 153 -11.40 -7.40 -4.54
CA ASN A 153 -12.68 -7.78 -3.93
C ASN A 153 -13.83 -7.96 -4.94
N ASN A 154 -13.53 -8.54 -6.11
CA ASN A 154 -14.48 -8.77 -7.20
C ASN A 154 -15.26 -7.50 -7.60
N TRP A 155 -14.55 -6.49 -8.08
CA TRP A 155 -15.11 -5.18 -8.46
C TRP A 155 -15.68 -4.37 -7.29
N GLU A 156 -15.06 -4.42 -6.11
CA GLU A 156 -15.46 -3.54 -5.00
C GLU A 156 -15.34 -2.06 -5.40
N PRO A 157 -16.37 -1.22 -5.15
CA PRO A 157 -16.33 0.20 -5.44
C PRO A 157 -15.38 0.95 -4.51
N MET A 158 -14.37 1.57 -5.11
CA MET A 158 -13.46 2.49 -4.46
C MET A 158 -13.87 3.93 -4.76
N ASN A 159 -14.56 4.58 -3.82
CA ASN A 159 -14.94 5.99 -3.95
C ASN A 159 -13.71 6.87 -3.71
N VAL A 160 -13.17 7.44 -4.80
CA VAL A 160 -11.96 8.26 -4.77
C VAL A 160 -12.15 9.51 -3.93
N GLN A 161 -13.35 10.08 -3.90
CA GLN A 161 -13.63 11.27 -3.10
C GLN A 161 -13.60 10.96 -1.60
N ASP A 162 -14.13 9.80 -1.18
CA ASP A 162 -14.10 9.39 0.23
C ASP A 162 -12.66 9.16 0.70
N ILE A 163 -11.81 8.59 -0.16
CA ILE A 163 -10.36 8.43 0.10
C ILE A 163 -9.72 9.80 0.33
N LEU A 164 -9.95 10.75 -0.58
CA LEU A 164 -9.41 12.11 -0.48
C LEU A 164 -9.91 12.88 0.75
N ASP A 165 -11.17 12.66 1.14
CA ASP A 165 -11.76 13.34 2.30
C ASP A 165 -11.25 12.77 3.62
N ASN A 166 -11.01 11.46 3.68
CA ASN A 166 -10.46 10.79 4.86
C ASN A 166 -8.95 10.99 5.02
N SER A 167 -8.22 11.37 3.97
CA SER A 167 -6.77 11.56 4.01
C SER A 167 -6.32 13.01 4.31
N LYS A 168 -7.27 13.91 4.62
CA LYS A 168 -6.98 15.32 4.90
C LYS A 168 -6.08 15.50 6.13
N GLY A 169 -4.82 15.85 5.88
CA GLY A 169 -3.86 16.25 6.92
C GLY A 169 -2.88 15.15 7.35
N GLN A 170 -2.91 13.98 6.72
CA GLN A 170 -1.95 12.90 6.95
C GLN A 170 -1.04 12.72 5.72
N HIS A 171 0.20 12.30 5.96
CA HIS A 171 1.16 11.96 4.90
C HIS A 171 0.69 10.68 4.17
N GLY A 172 0.97 10.54 2.87
CA GLY A 172 0.68 9.30 2.12
C GLY A 172 -0.66 9.26 1.39
N ASN A 173 -1.05 10.35 0.71
CA ASN A 173 -2.32 10.40 -0.03
C ASN A 173 -2.32 9.36 -1.18
N LEU A 174 -3.26 8.41 -1.12
CA LEU A 174 -3.51 7.43 -2.18
C LEU A 174 -3.85 8.10 -3.52
N CYS A 175 -4.58 9.21 -3.44
CA CYS A 175 -5.04 9.99 -4.57
C CYS A 175 -4.78 11.48 -4.32
N LYS A 176 -4.61 12.25 -5.39
CA LYS A 176 -4.73 13.72 -5.36
C LYS A 176 -5.80 14.17 -6.34
N LYS A 177 -6.48 15.25 -6.00
CA LYS A 177 -7.44 15.95 -6.88
C LYS A 177 -6.84 17.30 -7.27
N THR A 178 -6.87 17.62 -8.56
CA THR A 178 -6.47 18.92 -9.09
C THR A 178 -7.64 19.57 -9.79
N HIS A 179 -7.87 20.85 -9.52
CA HIS A 179 -8.81 21.69 -10.26
C HIS A 179 -8.03 22.85 -10.85
N VAL A 180 -8.01 22.95 -12.17
CA VAL A 180 -7.26 24.01 -12.87
C VAL A 180 -8.12 25.27 -12.93
N ILE A 181 -7.76 26.28 -12.14
CA ILE A 181 -8.51 27.53 -12.06
C ILE A 181 -8.57 28.20 -13.44
N GLY A 182 -9.78 28.62 -13.84
CA GLY A 182 -10.01 29.26 -15.13
C GLY A 182 -10.23 28.27 -16.27
N THR A 183 -10.19 26.96 -16.00
CA THR A 183 -10.68 25.93 -16.90
C THR A 183 -11.77 25.10 -16.21
N GLU A 184 -12.59 24.41 -16.99
CA GLU A 184 -13.58 23.46 -16.47
C GLU A 184 -12.97 22.06 -16.32
N THR A 185 -11.68 22.00 -16.00
CA THR A 185 -10.90 20.74 -15.95
C THR A 185 -10.66 20.32 -14.51
N ILE A 186 -11.12 19.11 -14.20
CA ILE A 186 -10.88 18.44 -12.93
C ILE A 186 -10.14 17.14 -13.23
N SER A 187 -9.12 16.84 -12.44
CA SER A 187 -8.39 15.59 -12.54
C SER A 187 -8.13 14.93 -11.19
N TRP A 188 -7.98 13.61 -11.24
CA TRP A 188 -7.59 12.75 -10.15
C TRP A 188 -6.39 11.94 -10.57
N GLU A 189 -5.45 11.77 -9.66
CA GLU A 189 -4.23 11.00 -9.90
C GLU A 189 -4.02 10.11 -8.68
N CYS A 190 -4.11 8.79 -8.90
CA CYS A 190 -4.11 7.78 -7.83
C CYS A 190 -3.03 6.74 -8.04
N GLY A 191 -2.32 6.38 -6.97
CA GLY A 191 -1.43 5.23 -6.93
C GLY A 191 -2.21 3.93 -6.81
N ILE A 192 -1.93 2.96 -7.67
CA ILE A 192 -2.59 1.65 -7.69
C ILE A 192 -1.50 0.57 -7.70
N PRO A 193 -1.55 -0.45 -6.82
CA PRO A 193 -0.56 -1.53 -6.84
C PRO A 193 -0.65 -2.33 -8.15
N LYS A 194 0.45 -2.92 -8.59
CA LYS A 194 0.46 -3.86 -9.71
C LYS A 194 -0.18 -5.19 -9.30
N ILE A 195 -0.58 -5.99 -10.29
CA ILE A 195 -1.05 -7.35 -10.03
C ILE A 195 0.04 -8.14 -9.32
N GLY A 196 -0.34 -8.76 -8.20
CA GLY A 196 0.53 -9.57 -7.36
C GLY A 196 1.24 -8.77 -6.28
N THR A 197 0.93 -7.48 -6.12
CA THR A 197 1.54 -6.61 -5.11
C THR A 197 0.48 -5.96 -4.25
N ALA A 198 0.91 -5.47 -3.08
CA ALA A 198 0.10 -4.70 -2.15
C ALA A 198 0.77 -3.36 -1.91
N ALA A 199 -0.03 -2.29 -1.82
CA ALA A 199 0.44 -0.95 -1.50
C ALA A 199 -0.73 -0.10 -0.99
N PHE A 200 -0.47 0.77 0.00
CA PHE A 200 -1.45 1.76 0.50
C PHE A 200 -2.79 1.16 0.98
N GLY A 201 -2.76 -0.03 1.60
CA GLY A 201 -3.98 -0.74 2.02
C GLY A 201 -4.84 -1.27 0.88
N LEU A 202 -4.31 -1.25 -0.35
CA LEU A 202 -4.88 -1.92 -1.51
C LEU A 202 -3.99 -3.11 -1.88
N SER A 203 -4.66 -4.18 -2.29
CA SER A 203 -4.03 -5.44 -2.61
C SER A 203 -4.66 -5.95 -3.90
N ILE A 204 -3.92 -5.98 -5.01
CA ILE A 204 -4.44 -6.44 -6.31
C ILE A 204 -3.81 -7.78 -6.64
N PHE A 205 -4.58 -8.85 -6.55
CA PHE A 205 -4.04 -10.20 -6.72
C PHE A 205 -4.65 -10.92 -7.92
N LYS A 206 -3.90 -11.88 -8.47
CA LYS A 206 -4.48 -12.79 -9.46
C LYS A 206 -5.57 -13.61 -8.77
N PRO A 207 -6.64 -13.97 -9.49
CA PRO A 207 -7.66 -14.86 -8.94
C PRO A 207 -7.04 -16.21 -8.54
N VAL A 208 -7.68 -16.88 -7.59
CA VAL A 208 -7.38 -18.28 -7.27
C VAL A 208 -7.52 -19.10 -8.55
N ASP A 209 -6.54 -19.95 -8.83
CA ASP A 209 -6.59 -20.77 -10.03
C ASP A 209 -7.79 -21.74 -9.93
N PRO A 210 -8.66 -21.77 -10.96
CA PRO A 210 -9.93 -22.49 -10.89
C PRO A 210 -9.78 -24.01 -10.92
N ALA A 211 -8.63 -24.55 -11.32
CA ALA A 211 -8.41 -25.99 -11.35
C ALA A 211 -8.28 -26.54 -9.92
N PRO A 212 -9.05 -27.59 -9.56
CA PRO A 212 -9.07 -28.12 -8.21
C PRO A 212 -7.71 -28.72 -7.80
N GLY A 213 -7.47 -28.76 -6.49
CA GLY A 213 -6.26 -29.35 -5.91
C GLY A 213 -5.10 -28.37 -5.79
N PHE A 214 -3.96 -28.91 -5.38
CA PHE A 214 -2.73 -28.17 -5.11
C PHE A 214 -1.50 -29.09 -5.27
N THR A 215 -0.32 -28.48 -5.40
CA THR A 215 0.96 -29.19 -5.39
C THR A 215 1.48 -29.28 -3.95
N PRO A 216 1.56 -30.50 -3.35
CA PRO A 216 2.08 -30.66 -2.00
C PRO A 216 3.57 -30.32 -1.93
N GLY A 217 4.01 -29.84 -0.77
CA GLY A 217 5.36 -29.45 -0.44
C GLY A 217 5.40 -28.23 0.47
N TRP A 218 6.29 -27.30 0.16
CA TRP A 218 6.40 -26.04 0.90
C TRP A 218 5.47 -24.98 0.29
N CYS A 219 4.32 -24.79 0.92
CA CYS A 219 3.42 -23.68 0.61
C CYS A 219 4.01 -22.36 1.12
N THR A 220 3.58 -21.25 0.53
CA THR A 220 3.91 -19.90 0.97
C THR A 220 2.61 -19.11 1.11
N MET A 221 2.47 -18.28 2.13
CA MET A 221 1.43 -17.27 2.18
C MET A 221 2.03 -15.89 2.29
N HIS A 222 1.40 -14.94 1.60
CA HIS A 222 1.63 -13.51 1.74
C HIS A 222 0.49 -12.93 2.57
N VAL A 223 0.80 -12.15 3.59
CA VAL A 223 -0.17 -11.61 4.54
C VAL A 223 0.04 -10.10 4.68
N VAL A 224 -1.03 -9.34 4.51
CA VAL A 224 -1.09 -7.91 4.88
C VAL A 224 -2.10 -7.76 6.00
N GLN A 225 -1.65 -7.35 7.18
CA GLN A 225 -2.53 -6.91 8.27
C GLN A 225 -2.82 -5.44 8.10
N ASN A 226 -4.09 -5.14 7.92
CA ASN A 226 -4.57 -3.80 7.84
C ASN A 226 -4.97 -3.24 9.22
N GLN A 227 -4.55 -2.01 9.52
CA GLN A 227 -4.76 -1.37 10.82
C GLN A 227 -6.23 -0.99 11.06
N ARG A 228 -6.60 -0.96 12.34
CA ARG A 228 -7.92 -0.51 12.79
C ARG A 228 -8.13 0.96 12.46
N ASN A 229 -9.33 1.32 12.05
CA ASN A 229 -9.76 2.68 11.74
C ASN A 229 -8.90 3.42 10.69
N GLU A 230 -8.01 2.70 9.98
CA GLU A 230 -7.22 3.24 8.88
C GLU A 230 -7.90 2.89 7.56
N TYR A 231 -7.97 3.83 6.61
CA TYR A 231 -8.57 3.61 5.27
C TYR A 231 -9.94 2.90 5.23
N GLY A 232 -10.78 3.16 6.25
CA GLY A 232 -12.14 2.60 6.33
C GLY A 232 -12.21 1.14 6.80
N ILE A 233 -11.18 0.62 7.45
CA ILE A 233 -11.08 -0.81 7.83
C ILE A 233 -11.91 -1.20 9.07
N GLY A 234 -12.60 -0.22 9.65
CA GLY A 234 -13.53 -0.44 10.76
C GLY A 234 -12.83 -0.57 12.10
N ALA A 235 -13.56 -1.05 13.11
CA ALA A 235 -13.08 -1.05 14.51
C ALA A 235 -12.07 -2.17 14.82
N ASP A 236 -11.95 -3.19 13.96
CA ASP A 236 -11.09 -4.36 14.12
C ASP A 236 -10.09 -4.49 12.96
N TYR A 237 -9.09 -5.36 13.12
CA TYR A 237 -8.10 -5.61 12.06
C TYR A 237 -8.76 -6.32 10.87
N ALA A 238 -8.26 -6.05 9.67
CA ALA A 238 -8.58 -6.84 8.49
C ALA A 238 -7.31 -7.40 7.86
N PHE A 239 -7.43 -8.50 7.13
CA PHE A 239 -6.29 -9.14 6.51
C PHE A 239 -6.53 -9.34 5.01
N ASP A 240 -5.48 -9.06 4.24
CA ASP A 240 -5.30 -9.63 2.91
C ASP A 240 -4.39 -10.85 3.03
N VAL A 241 -4.79 -11.98 2.45
CA VAL A 241 -4.02 -13.23 2.51
C VAL A 241 -4.05 -13.91 1.16
N ILE A 242 -2.87 -14.23 0.63
CA ILE A 242 -2.71 -15.06 -0.56
C ILE A 242 -2.00 -16.34 -0.14
N ILE A 243 -2.49 -17.49 -0.57
CA ILE A 243 -1.86 -18.79 -0.33
C ILE A 243 -1.39 -19.36 -1.66
N TYR A 244 -0.10 -19.66 -1.73
CA TYR A 244 0.60 -20.29 -2.85
C TYR A 244 0.94 -21.74 -2.50
N ASP A 245 0.71 -22.65 -3.45
CA ASP A 245 1.19 -24.03 -3.35
C ASP A 245 2.70 -24.15 -3.61
N ALA A 246 3.23 -25.38 -3.55
CA ALA A 246 4.66 -25.63 -3.81
C ALA A 246 5.09 -25.32 -5.27
N ALA A 247 4.14 -25.28 -6.21
CA ALA A 247 4.36 -24.88 -7.60
C ALA A 247 4.11 -23.36 -7.84
N LYS A 248 3.91 -22.58 -6.77
CA LYS A 248 3.63 -21.14 -6.80
C LYS A 248 2.31 -20.77 -7.47
N LYS A 249 1.34 -21.70 -7.52
CA LYS A 249 -0.04 -21.43 -7.92
C LYS A 249 -0.82 -20.84 -6.74
N ILE A 250 -1.62 -19.79 -7.00
CA ILE A 250 -2.54 -19.24 -5.98
C ILE A 250 -3.68 -20.24 -5.78
N ILE A 251 -3.77 -20.76 -4.57
CA ILE A 251 -4.75 -21.78 -4.15
C ILE A 251 -5.71 -21.29 -3.08
N GLY A 252 -5.48 -20.10 -2.51
CA GLY A 252 -6.37 -19.45 -1.55
C GLY A 252 -6.17 -17.94 -1.57
N LEU A 253 -7.25 -17.19 -1.39
CA LEU A 253 -7.21 -15.75 -1.38
C LEU A 253 -8.35 -15.19 -0.52
N VAL A 254 -8.03 -14.26 0.37
CA VAL A 254 -8.99 -13.33 0.96
C VAL A 254 -8.43 -11.91 0.89
N GLN A 255 -9.31 -10.93 0.75
CA GLN A 255 -8.95 -9.53 0.66
C GLN A 255 -9.81 -8.75 1.65
N ARG A 256 -9.19 -7.88 2.45
CA ARG A 256 -9.78 -7.05 3.49
C ARG A 256 -10.74 -7.81 4.42
N ALA A 257 -10.43 -9.07 4.71
CA ALA A 257 -11.28 -9.89 5.56
C ALA A 257 -11.09 -9.48 7.02
N SER A 258 -12.13 -8.90 7.62
CA SER A 258 -12.13 -8.55 9.05
C SER A 258 -12.01 -9.80 9.92
N ILE A 259 -11.25 -9.70 11.01
CA ILE A 259 -11.29 -10.71 12.07
C ILE A 259 -12.66 -10.68 12.77
N ASP A 260 -13.10 -11.82 13.28
CA ASP A 260 -14.28 -11.87 14.15
C ASP A 260 -14.02 -11.06 15.42
N ALA A 261 -14.93 -10.14 15.73
CA ALA A 261 -14.76 -9.20 16.83
C ALA A 261 -14.73 -9.89 18.22
N ASN A 262 -15.35 -11.05 18.36
CA ASN A 262 -15.47 -11.77 19.64
C ASN A 262 -14.30 -12.74 19.85
N THR A 263 -13.96 -13.54 18.83
CA THR A 263 -12.89 -14.55 18.93
C THR A 263 -11.53 -13.97 18.60
N LYS A 264 -11.48 -12.82 17.90
CA LYS A 264 -10.27 -12.20 17.36
C LYS A 264 -9.52 -13.11 16.38
N THR A 265 -10.28 -13.86 15.58
CA THR A 265 -9.75 -14.80 14.59
C THR A 265 -10.36 -14.62 13.21
N LEU A 266 -9.62 -15.03 12.17
CA LEU A 266 -10.06 -15.15 10.79
C LEU A 266 -9.65 -16.52 10.26
N SER A 267 -10.55 -17.22 9.56
CA SER A 267 -10.24 -18.50 8.89
C SER A 267 -10.25 -18.31 7.38
N VAL A 268 -9.12 -18.60 6.74
CA VAL A 268 -8.91 -18.46 5.30
C VAL A 268 -9.06 -19.82 4.63
N THR A 269 -10.00 -19.92 3.69
CA THR A 269 -10.24 -21.14 2.90
C THR A 269 -9.36 -21.14 1.65
N SER A 270 -8.95 -22.33 1.21
CA SER A 270 -8.14 -22.56 0.01
C SER A 270 -8.45 -23.93 -0.59
N HIS A 271 -7.68 -24.36 -1.60
CA HIS A 271 -7.73 -25.74 -2.11
C HIS A 271 -7.08 -26.77 -1.18
N LEU A 272 -6.54 -26.34 -0.04
CA LEU A 272 -5.95 -27.22 0.96
C LEU A 272 -7.03 -27.95 1.79
N PRO A 273 -6.70 -29.08 2.43
CA PRO A 273 -7.64 -29.83 3.27
C PRO A 273 -8.09 -29.11 4.56
N TRP A 274 -7.29 -28.15 5.05
CA TRP A 274 -7.57 -27.36 6.25
C TRP A 274 -7.58 -25.87 5.94
N THR A 275 -8.25 -25.08 6.77
CA THR A 275 -8.15 -23.62 6.73
C THR A 275 -6.82 -23.16 7.30
N VAL A 276 -6.37 -21.97 6.87
CA VAL A 276 -5.37 -21.20 7.59
C VAL A 276 -6.10 -20.29 8.57
N ASP A 277 -5.89 -20.50 9.86
CA ASP A 277 -6.49 -19.66 10.90
C ASP A 277 -5.50 -18.61 11.37
N ILE A 278 -5.96 -17.36 11.43
CA ILE A 278 -5.20 -16.18 11.83
C ILE A 278 -5.81 -15.64 13.12
N ALA A 279 -5.00 -15.38 14.14
CA ALA A 279 -5.44 -14.80 15.40
C ALA A 279 -4.65 -13.53 15.74
N ALA A 280 -5.36 -12.44 16.05
CA ALA A 280 -4.76 -11.14 16.35
C ALA A 280 -5.43 -10.52 17.58
N LYS A 281 -4.78 -10.65 18.76
CA LYS A 281 -5.38 -10.39 20.08
C LYS A 281 -5.67 -8.92 20.41
N GLY A 282 -5.25 -7.99 19.55
CA GLY A 282 -5.77 -6.63 19.54
C GLY A 282 -4.85 -5.56 20.10
N GLY A 283 -3.71 -5.92 20.71
CA GLY A 283 -2.67 -4.97 21.05
C GLY A 283 -1.72 -4.70 19.88
N ASP A 284 -1.24 -3.46 19.80
CA ASP A 284 -0.18 -3.03 18.88
C ASP A 284 1.20 -3.61 19.23
N PHE A 285 1.27 -4.64 20.05
CA PHE A 285 2.49 -5.43 20.27
C PHE A 285 2.18 -6.93 20.31
N ASP A 286 0.91 -7.30 20.16
CA ASP A 286 0.52 -8.70 20.19
C ASP A 286 1.00 -9.36 18.89
N PRO A 287 1.61 -10.55 19.00
CA PRO A 287 1.98 -11.32 17.82
C PRO A 287 0.71 -11.76 17.09
N VAL A 288 0.77 -11.75 15.75
CA VAL A 288 -0.23 -12.45 14.93
C VAL A 288 0.16 -13.91 14.89
N VAL A 289 -0.78 -14.78 15.26
CA VAL A 289 -0.57 -16.23 15.29
C VAL A 289 -1.29 -16.86 14.11
N PHE A 290 -0.59 -17.74 13.41
CA PHE A 290 -1.08 -18.47 12.25
C PHE A 290 -1.12 -19.96 12.56
N LYS A 291 -2.15 -20.65 12.05
CA LYS A 291 -2.32 -22.10 12.22
C LYS A 291 -2.77 -22.76 10.94
N TYR A 292 -2.23 -23.96 10.70
CA TYR A 292 -2.68 -24.82 9.61
C TYR A 292 -2.52 -26.29 10.03
N GLY A 293 -3.65 -26.99 10.21
CA GLY A 293 -3.65 -28.34 10.78
C GLY A 293 -2.98 -28.37 12.16
N SER A 294 -1.90 -29.14 12.29
CA SER A 294 -1.09 -29.21 13.52
C SER A 294 0.06 -28.21 13.58
N GLN A 295 0.28 -27.42 12.52
CA GLN A 295 1.32 -26.40 12.49
C GLN A 295 0.81 -25.11 13.13
N THR A 296 1.68 -24.44 13.89
CA THR A 296 1.41 -23.14 14.48
C THR A 296 2.68 -22.33 14.45
N TRP A 297 2.57 -21.09 14.00
CA TRP A 297 3.67 -20.14 13.96
C TRP A 297 3.17 -18.73 14.21
N GLN A 298 4.09 -17.80 14.35
CA GLN A 298 3.81 -16.40 14.60
C GLN A 298 4.79 -15.52 13.83
N ASP A 299 4.69 -14.22 14.04
CA ASP A 299 5.65 -13.24 13.58
C ASP A 299 7.10 -13.64 13.91
N ASN A 300 7.99 -13.42 12.94
CA ASN A 300 9.42 -13.74 13.03
C ASN A 300 9.79 -15.23 13.31
N ASP A 301 8.89 -16.19 13.09
CA ASP A 301 9.22 -17.61 13.18
C ASP A 301 10.15 -18.06 12.05
N LYS A 302 11.40 -18.38 12.40
CA LYS A 302 12.45 -18.83 11.46
C LYS A 302 12.15 -20.20 10.84
N ASN A 303 11.45 -21.10 11.53
CA ASN A 303 11.12 -22.42 11.01
C ASN A 303 10.11 -22.32 9.85
N HIS A 304 9.23 -21.32 9.93
CA HIS A 304 8.24 -21.00 8.92
C HIS A 304 8.71 -19.86 8.00
N GLN A 305 9.99 -19.48 8.07
CA GLN A 305 10.58 -18.41 7.26
C GLN A 305 9.76 -17.11 7.27
N SER A 306 9.13 -16.79 8.41
CA SER A 306 8.24 -15.64 8.52
C SER A 306 9.04 -14.35 8.44
N THR A 307 8.76 -13.53 7.43
CA THR A 307 9.18 -12.13 7.34
C THR A 307 8.11 -11.18 7.89
N PHE A 308 6.92 -11.71 8.20
CA PHE A 308 5.87 -10.96 8.90
C PHE A 308 6.38 -10.57 10.27
N GLY A 309 6.51 -9.27 10.51
CA GLY A 309 7.29 -8.74 11.62
C GLY A 309 6.61 -7.62 12.38
N ASN A 310 6.98 -7.53 13.65
CA ASN A 310 6.72 -6.40 14.54
C ASN A 310 8.00 -5.56 14.65
N GLY A 311 8.11 -4.46 13.90
CA GLY A 311 9.26 -3.57 13.98
C GLY A 311 9.15 -2.32 13.12
N PRO A 312 9.90 -1.25 13.41
CA PRO A 312 9.91 -0.03 12.59
C PRO A 312 10.38 -0.30 11.16
N GLU A 313 11.22 -1.33 10.94
CA GLU A 313 11.59 -1.82 9.60
C GLU A 313 10.49 -2.61 8.86
N HIS A 314 9.42 -3.04 9.54
CA HIS A 314 8.41 -3.98 9.02
C HIS A 314 6.94 -3.68 9.42
N GLY A 315 6.61 -2.45 9.83
CA GLY A 315 5.21 -1.97 9.90
C GLY A 315 4.62 -1.67 11.29
N TYR A 316 5.16 -0.68 12.01
CA TYR A 316 4.40 -0.04 13.09
C TYR A 316 4.39 1.48 13.06
N GLU A 317 5.41 2.10 12.48
CA GLU A 317 5.36 3.53 12.26
C GLU A 317 4.45 3.79 11.06
N TYR A 318 3.18 4.08 11.35
CA TYR A 318 2.19 4.68 10.44
C TYR A 318 1.46 3.76 9.45
N GLY A 319 1.24 2.46 9.73
CA GLY A 319 0.37 1.68 8.85
C GLY A 319 0.31 0.17 9.04
N ASN A 320 -0.10 -0.48 7.95
CA ASN A 320 -0.26 -1.92 7.80
C ASN A 320 1.05 -2.71 8.05
N ARG A 321 0.92 -3.97 8.48
CA ARG A 321 2.05 -4.94 8.48
C ARG A 321 1.94 -5.81 7.24
N GLU A 322 3.07 -6.19 6.68
CA GLU A 322 3.13 -7.14 5.58
C GLU A 322 4.26 -8.14 5.76
N GLY A 323 4.13 -9.30 5.10
CA GLY A 323 5.19 -10.27 5.07
C GLY A 323 4.76 -11.61 4.49
N ASP A 324 5.75 -12.45 4.27
CA ASP A 324 5.61 -13.79 3.74
C ASP A 324 5.95 -14.81 4.83
N MET A 325 5.33 -15.98 4.74
CA MET A 325 5.63 -17.12 5.60
C MET A 325 5.35 -18.41 4.86
N GLY A 326 6.04 -19.48 5.21
CA GLY A 326 5.90 -20.79 4.61
C GLY A 326 5.43 -21.83 5.61
N PHE A 327 4.79 -22.87 5.09
CA PHE A 327 4.27 -23.98 5.88
C PHE A 327 4.20 -25.23 5.00
N THR A 328 4.23 -26.41 5.61
CA THR A 328 4.05 -27.65 4.86
C THR A 328 2.59 -27.86 4.54
N CYS A 329 2.31 -28.06 3.26
CA CYS A 329 1.04 -28.50 2.72
C CYS A 329 1.32 -29.74 1.85
#